data_AF-A0A966V220-F1
#
_entry.id   AF-A0A966V220-F1
#
_cell.length_a   1.000
_cell.length_b   1.000
_cell.length_c   1.000
_cell.angle_alpha   90.00
_cell.angle_beta   90.00
_cell.angle_gamma   90.00
#
_symmetry.space_group_name_H-M   'P 1'
#
loop_
_entity.id
_entity.type
_entity.pdbx_description
1 polymer ?
#
loop_
_entity_poly.entity_id
_entity_poly.type
_entity_poly.pdbx_seq_one_letter_code
_entity_poly.pdbx_strand_id
1 'polypeptide(L)'
;MSAVPGPATPSSEELALYLEQRGELGKPWMLQLLRLTKLKEAKASMDPSEYVARLSEAHADLMRLGEFWKGREQEVFTGRYTPPTLIEPLPGSPEDR
;
A
#
# COMPACT_ATOMS: atom_id res chain seq x y z
N MET A 1 -6.84 24.09 -32.66
CA MET A 1 -5.72 23.52 -31.88
C MET A 1 -6.30 22.42 -31.01
N SER A 2 -6.18 21.16 -31.41
CA SER A 2 -6.68 20.04 -30.62
C SER A 2 -5.67 19.75 -29.50
N ALA A 3 -6.11 19.86 -28.26
CA ALA A 3 -5.31 19.48 -27.11
C ALA A 3 -4.96 17.98 -27.23
N VAL A 4 -3.67 17.66 -27.15
CA VAL A 4 -3.20 16.27 -26.99
C VAL A 4 -3.81 15.76 -25.69
N PRO A 5 -4.59 14.66 -25.68
CA PRO A 5 -5.04 14.10 -24.43
C PRO A 5 -3.80 13.66 -23.66
N GLY A 6 -3.63 14.21 -22.44
CA GLY A 6 -2.63 13.69 -21.50
C GLY A 6 -2.85 12.19 -21.27
N PRO A 7 -1.86 11.45 -20.75
CA PRO A 7 -2.02 10.02 -20.52
C PRO A 7 -3.31 9.78 -19.73
N ALA A 8 -4.23 9.04 -20.32
CA ALA A 8 -5.47 8.68 -19.66
C ALA A 8 -5.10 7.88 -18.40
N THR A 9 -5.32 8.45 -17.22
CA THR A 9 -5.26 7.65 -15.99
C THR A 9 -6.32 6.56 -16.12
N PRO A 10 -5.95 5.27 -15.96
CA PRO A 10 -6.90 4.17 -16.10
C PRO A 10 -8.02 4.32 -15.07
N SER A 11 -9.20 3.81 -15.41
CA SER A 11 -10.30 3.71 -14.46
C SER A 11 -9.94 2.75 -13.31
N SER A 12 -10.70 2.80 -12.22
CA SER A 12 -10.52 1.87 -11.12
C SER A 12 -10.77 0.41 -11.53
N GLU A 13 -11.66 0.18 -12.50
CA GLU A 13 -11.91 -1.14 -13.08
C GLU A 13 -10.73 -1.63 -13.92
N GLU A 14 -10.21 -0.79 -14.81
CA GLU A 14 -9.02 -1.09 -15.63
C GLU A 14 -7.80 -1.36 -14.74
N LEU A 15 -7.63 -0.56 -13.68
CA LEU A 15 -6.56 -0.75 -12.71
C LEU A 15 -6.74 -2.06 -11.94
N ALA A 16 -7.94 -2.41 -11.49
CA ALA A 16 -8.19 -3.66 -10.78
C ALA A 16 -7.86 -4.88 -11.64
N LEU A 17 -8.32 -4.89 -12.91
CA LEU A 17 -8.02 -5.94 -13.87
C LEU A 17 -6.51 -6.07 -14.11
N TYR A 18 -5.81 -4.95 -14.27
CA TYR A 18 -4.36 -4.93 -14.44
C TYR A 18 -3.63 -5.54 -13.22
N LEU A 19 -4.06 -5.19 -12.01
CA LEU A 19 -3.46 -5.71 -10.77
C LEU A 19 -3.74 -7.20 -10.59
N GLU A 20 -4.94 -7.66 -10.93
CA GLU A 20 -5.33 -9.07 -10.86
C GLU A 20 -4.51 -9.92 -11.84
N GLN A 21 -4.39 -9.49 -13.10
CA GLN A 21 -3.61 -10.20 -14.14
C GLN A 21 -2.13 -10.38 -13.76
N ARG A 22 -1.59 -9.47 -12.94
CA ARG A 22 -0.20 -9.52 -12.50
C ARG A 22 -0.01 -10.19 -11.13
N GLY A 23 -1.09 -10.63 -10.48
CA GLY A 23 -1.03 -11.18 -9.12
C GLY A 23 -0.68 -10.14 -8.05
N GLU A 24 -0.89 -8.86 -8.36
CA GLU A 24 -0.50 -7.73 -7.51
C GLU A 24 -1.63 -7.29 -6.56
N LEU A 25 -2.84 -7.82 -6.73
CA LEU A 25 -4.03 -7.46 -5.94
C LEU A 25 -3.86 -7.70 -4.43
N GLY A 26 -2.98 -8.63 -4.03
CA GLY A 26 -2.69 -8.95 -2.63
C GLY A 26 -1.78 -7.94 -1.92
N LYS A 27 -1.18 -6.99 -2.66
CA LYS A 27 -0.22 -6.02 -2.11
C LYS A 27 -0.98 -4.84 -1.49
N PRO A 28 -0.83 -4.56 -0.18
CA PRO A 28 -1.60 -3.50 0.49
C PRO A 28 -1.47 -2.11 -0.16
N TRP A 29 -0.30 -1.79 -0.72
CA TRP A 29 -0.08 -0.52 -1.41
C TRP A 29 -0.76 -0.44 -2.78
N MET A 30 -0.98 -1.58 -3.46
CA MET A 30 -1.76 -1.65 -4.71
C MET A 30 -3.26 -1.47 -4.43
N LEU A 31 -3.75 -2.03 -3.31
CA LEU A 31 -5.11 -1.77 -2.84
C LEU A 31 -5.33 -0.29 -2.47
N GLN A 32 -4.31 0.33 -1.88
CA GLN A 32 -4.35 1.76 -1.56
C GLN A 32 -4.42 2.62 -2.82
N LEU A 33 -3.64 2.29 -3.86
CA LEU A 33 -3.74 2.94 -5.17
C LEU A 33 -5.15 2.80 -5.76
N LEU A 34 -5.73 1.59 -5.74
CA LEU A 34 -7.09 1.33 -6.21
C LEU A 34 -8.14 2.15 -5.45
N ARG A 35 -8.02 2.28 -4.11
CA ARG A 35 -8.90 3.11 -3.28
C ARG A 35 -8.83 4.59 -3.69
N LEU A 36 -7.62 5.12 -3.91
CA LEU A 36 -7.45 6.51 -4.34
C LEU A 36 -8.04 6.76 -5.74
N THR A 37 -7.91 5.82 -6.66
CA THR A 37 -8.53 5.91 -8.00
C THR A 37 -10.05 5.96 -7.89
N LYS A 38 -10.66 5.07 -7.08
CA LYS A 38 -12.12 5.09 -6.83
C LYS A 38 -12.59 6.40 -6.20
N LEU A 39 -11.84 6.94 -5.25
CA LEU A 39 -12.15 8.25 -4.65
C LEU A 39 -12.09 9.37 -5.70
N LYS A 40 -11.08 9.37 -6.57
CA LYS A 40 -10.94 10.36 -7.65
C LYS A 40 -12.12 10.31 -8.62
N GLU A 41 -12.59 9.11 -8.98
CA GLU A 41 -13.76 8.92 -9.85
C GLU A 41 -15.06 9.39 -9.18
N ALA A 42 -15.24 9.07 -7.90
CA ALA A 42 -16.43 9.47 -7.13
C ALA A 42 -16.43 10.96 -6.71
N LYS A 43 -15.33 11.70 -6.91
CA LYS A 43 -15.19 13.09 -6.45
C LYS A 43 -16.32 14.00 -6.94
N ALA A 44 -16.82 13.80 -8.15
CA ALA A 44 -17.85 14.64 -8.75
C ALA A 44 -19.25 14.39 -8.15
N SER A 45 -19.50 13.22 -7.56
CA SER A 45 -20.78 12.83 -6.97
C SER A 45 -20.78 12.80 -5.44
N MET A 46 -19.66 13.15 -4.81
CA MET A 46 -19.46 13.11 -3.37
C MET A 46 -19.50 14.52 -2.75
N ASP A 47 -19.99 14.63 -1.52
CA ASP A 47 -19.87 15.86 -0.77
C ASP A 47 -18.38 16.24 -0.58
N PRO A 48 -17.99 17.53 -0.74
CA PRO A 48 -16.59 17.93 -0.61
C PRO A 48 -15.97 17.62 0.76
N SER A 49 -16.73 17.75 1.85
CA SER A 49 -16.23 17.46 3.19
C SER A 49 -16.03 15.96 3.41
N GLU A 50 -16.95 15.14 2.87
CA GLU A 50 -16.81 13.69 2.86
C GLU A 50 -15.58 13.26 2.05
N TYR A 51 -15.38 13.82 0.86
CA TYR A 51 -14.22 13.52 0.03
C TYR A 51 -12.89 13.77 0.77
N VAL A 52 -12.77 14.92 1.45
CA VAL A 52 -11.59 15.26 2.25
C VAL A 52 -11.41 14.29 3.41
N ALA A 53 -12.48 13.92 4.11
CA ALA A 53 -12.41 12.94 5.20
C ALA A 53 -11.91 11.57 4.72
N ARG A 54 -12.50 11.04 3.63
CA ARG A 54 -12.09 9.76 3.03
C ARG A 54 -10.65 9.78 2.53
N LEU A 55 -10.20 10.92 2.00
CA LEU A 55 -8.81 11.10 1.58
C LEU A 55 -7.84 11.11 2.77
N SER A 56 -8.23 11.74 3.88
CA SER A 56 -7.46 11.76 5.12
C SER A 56 -7.32 10.36 5.72
N GLU A 57 -8.40 9.58 5.76
CA GLU A 57 -8.38 8.17 6.18
C GLU A 57 -7.45 7.33 5.31
N ALA A 58 -7.58 7.46 3.98
CA ALA A 58 -6.72 6.78 3.03
C ALA A 58 -5.25 7.13 3.26
N HIS A 59 -4.92 8.40 3.53
CA HIS A 59 -3.57 8.82 3.86
C HIS A 59 -3.06 8.22 5.19
N ALA A 60 -3.89 8.21 6.23
CA ALA A 60 -3.53 7.61 7.52
C ALA A 60 -3.23 6.09 7.39
N ASP A 61 -4.01 5.38 6.57
CA ASP A 61 -3.79 3.96 6.29
C ASP A 61 -2.48 3.72 5.54
N LEU A 62 -2.16 4.58 4.56
CA LEU A 62 -0.86 4.54 3.88
C LEU A 62 0.31 4.75 4.85
N MET A 63 0.18 5.68 5.80
CA MET A 63 1.23 5.91 6.80
C MET A 63 1.42 4.70 7.72
N ARG A 64 0.32 4.02 8.12
CA ARG A 64 0.39 2.77 8.90
C ARG A 64 1.12 1.65 8.16
N LEU A 65 0.97 1.56 6.83
CA LEU A 65 1.72 0.61 6.00
C LEU A 65 3.24 0.88 6.04
N GLY A 66 3.64 2.16 6.09
CA GLY A 66 5.06 2.53 6.20
C GLY A 66 5.71 2.01 7.49
N GLU A 67 5.02 2.11 8.63
CA GLU A 67 5.52 1.56 9.90
C GLU A 67 5.60 0.03 9.88
N PHE A 68 4.64 -0.64 9.25
CA PHE A 68 4.64 -2.10 9.11
C PHE A 68 5.85 -2.64 8.33
N TRP A 69 6.42 -1.85 7.40
CA TRP A 69 7.57 -2.28 6.60
C TRP A 69 8.90 -2.17 7.31
N LYS A 70 9.01 -1.41 8.41
CA LYS A 70 10.27 -1.25 9.13
C LYS A 70 10.78 -2.59 9.64
N GLY A 71 11.94 -3.02 9.16
CA GLY A 71 12.55 -4.31 9.50
C GLY A 71 11.99 -5.51 8.73
N ARG A 72 11.04 -5.31 7.80
CA ARG A 72 10.46 -6.35 6.92
C ARG A 72 10.63 -6.01 5.43
N GLU A 73 11.46 -5.03 5.10
CA GLU A 73 11.60 -4.52 3.74
C GLU A 73 12.04 -5.63 2.76
N GLN A 74 12.96 -6.49 3.18
CA GLN A 74 13.40 -7.63 2.37
C GLN A 74 12.26 -8.62 2.09
N GLU A 75 11.42 -8.88 3.08
CA GLU A 75 10.25 -9.75 2.92
C GLU A 75 9.23 -9.14 1.96
N VAL A 76 8.91 -7.86 2.14
CA VAL A 76 7.83 -7.21 1.39
C VAL A 76 8.23 -6.87 -0.05
N PHE A 77 9.46 -6.41 -0.27
CA PHE A 77 9.90 -5.97 -1.60
C PHE A 77 10.59 -7.06 -2.43
N THR A 78 11.18 -8.07 -1.79
CA THR A 78 11.90 -9.15 -2.51
C THR A 78 11.25 -10.52 -2.35
N GLY A 79 10.26 -10.66 -1.45
CA GLY A 79 9.62 -11.94 -1.14
C GLY A 79 10.45 -12.85 -0.23
N ARG A 80 11.56 -12.35 0.34
CA ARG A 80 12.45 -13.13 1.21
C ARG A 80 12.19 -12.81 2.67
N TYR A 81 11.50 -13.72 3.37
CA TYR A 81 11.35 -13.61 4.82
C TYR A 81 12.72 -13.65 5.51
N THR A 82 13.01 -12.63 6.33
CA THR A 82 14.16 -12.62 7.23
C THR A 82 13.61 -12.64 8.65
N PRO A 83 13.75 -13.74 9.40
CA PRO A 83 13.33 -13.78 10.79
C PRO A 83 14.10 -12.72 11.60
N PRO A 84 13.47 -12.13 12.64
CA PRO A 84 14.17 -11.23 13.55
C PRO A 84 15.41 -11.95 14.11
N THR A 85 16.57 -11.28 14.05
CA THR A 85 17.78 -11.80 14.69
C THR A 85 17.49 -11.86 16.19
N LEU A 86 17.38 -13.06 16.72
CA LEU A 86 17.19 -13.28 18.16
C LEU A 86 18.49 -12.84 18.84
N ILE A 87 18.50 -11.64 19.42
CA ILE A 87 19.62 -11.14 20.23
C ILE A 87 19.27 -11.41 21.70
N GLU A 88 19.38 -12.66 22.12
CA GLU A 88 19.51 -13.01 23.52
C GLU A 88 20.60 -14.07 23.60
N PRO A 89 21.48 -14.06 24.60
CA PRO A 89 22.15 -15.29 24.96
C PRO A 89 21.06 -16.34 25.23
N LEU A 90 21.12 -17.46 24.52
CA LEU A 90 20.21 -18.57 24.74
C LEU A 90 20.21 -18.93 26.24
N PRO A 91 19.06 -19.18 26.88
CA PRO A 91 19.02 -19.61 28.27
C PRO A 91 19.97 -20.80 28.51
N GLY A 92 20.99 -20.61 29.35
CA GLY A 92 22.07 -21.59 29.57
C GLY A 92 23.41 -21.22 28.91
N SER A 93 23.58 -19.96 28.51
CA SER A 93 24.83 -19.41 27.99
C SER A 93 25.94 -19.40 29.07
N PRO A 94 27.23 -19.31 28.69
CA PRO A 94 28.31 -19.18 29.66
C PRO A 94 28.19 -17.93 30.56
N GLU A 95 27.48 -16.90 30.10
CA GLU A 95 27.18 -15.70 30.88
C GLU A 95 26.09 -15.94 31.96
N ASP A 96 25.33 -17.04 31.88
CA ASP A 96 24.32 -17.45 32.86
C ASP A 96 24.90 -18.31 34.02
N ARG A 97 26.20 -18.59 34.05
CA ARG A 97 26.88 -19.41 35.08
C ARG A 97 27.65 -18.61 36.12
#